data_AF-A0A8J4RZS1-F1
#
_entry.id   AF-A0A8J4RZS1-F1
#
_cell.length_a   1.000
_cell.length_b   1.000
_cell.length_c   1.000
_cell.angle_alpha   90.00
_cell.angle_beta   90.00
_cell.angle_gamma   90.00
#
_symmetry.space_group_name_H-M   'P 1'
#
loop_
_entity.id
_entity.type
_entity.pdbx_description
1 polymer ?
#
loop_
_entity_poly.entity_id
_entity_poly.type
_entity_poly.pdbx_seq_one_letter_code
_entity_poly.pdbx_strand_id
1 'polypeptide(L)'
;MKSLVNIVIAALLLSVSAADMCGKWRLSKAGKYIVYNNLWNQGAASSGSQCTGVDSASGSTVAWHTSYSWSGAPTEVKSYSNAALVFSKKQIKNIKSIPT
;
A
#
# COMPACT_ATOMS: atom_id res chain seq x y z
N MET A 1 -54.16 18.92 10.67
CA MET A 1 -52.74 18.88 11.11
C MET A 1 -52.10 17.64 10.49
N LYS A 2 -51.45 17.78 9.33
CA LYS A 2 -50.80 16.65 8.63
C LYS A 2 -49.32 16.71 8.97
N SER A 3 -48.88 15.80 9.85
CA SER A 3 -47.50 15.73 10.31
C SER A 3 -46.60 15.22 9.18
N LEU A 4 -45.57 15.99 8.83
CA LEU A 4 -44.52 15.61 7.88
C LEU A 4 -43.42 14.90 8.67
N VAL A 5 -43.20 13.61 8.40
CA VAL A 5 -42.10 12.84 8.97
C VAL A 5 -40.83 13.12 8.16
N ASN A 6 -39.87 13.83 8.75
CA ASN A 6 -38.56 14.05 8.16
C ASN A 6 -37.71 12.78 8.33
N ILE A 7 -37.47 12.06 7.23
CA ILE A 7 -36.54 10.93 7.19
C ILE A 7 -35.15 11.50 6.92
N VAL A 8 -34.26 11.43 7.92
CA VAL A 8 -32.85 11.77 7.77
C VAL A 8 -32.11 10.50 7.33
N ILE A 9 -31.63 10.47 6.08
CA ILE A 9 -30.76 9.40 5.58
C ILE A 9 -29.32 9.76 5.96
N ALA A 10 -28.78 9.11 6.98
CA ALA A 10 -27.36 9.18 7.29
C ALA A 10 -26.59 8.30 6.28
N ALA A 11 -25.85 8.93 5.37
CA ALA A 11 -24.95 8.22 4.48
C ALA A 11 -23.77 7.66 5.29
N LEU A 12 -23.77 6.35 5.52
CA LEU A 12 -22.58 5.64 6.00
C LEU A 12 -21.51 5.69 4.90
N LEU A 13 -20.49 6.53 5.10
CA LEU A 13 -19.25 6.47 4.32
C LEU A 13 -18.53 5.17 4.69
N LEU A 14 -18.85 4.08 4.01
CA LEU A 14 -18.01 2.89 4.04
C LEU A 14 -16.70 3.25 3.35
N SER A 15 -15.63 3.40 4.13
CA SER A 15 -14.28 3.44 3.58
C SER A 15 -14.01 2.11 2.92
N VAL A 16 -14.10 2.05 1.59
CA VAL A 16 -13.60 0.92 0.81
C VAL A 16 -12.08 0.94 0.99
N SER A 17 -11.55 0.15 1.92
CA SER A 17 -10.13 -0.19 1.85
C SER A 17 -9.97 -1.18 0.70
N ALA A 18 -8.97 -0.96 -0.14
CA ALA A 18 -8.61 -1.98 -1.12
C ALA A 18 -8.16 -3.23 -0.35
N ALA A 19 -8.69 -4.40 -0.70
CA ALA A 19 -8.30 -5.65 -0.05
C ALA A 19 -6.78 -5.86 -0.14
N ASP A 20 -6.20 -6.43 0.92
CA ASP A 20 -4.76 -6.64 1.00
C ASP A 20 -4.23 -7.55 -0.11
N MET A 21 -3.03 -7.22 -0.54
CA MET A 21 -2.32 -7.90 -1.61
C MET A 21 -1.34 -8.91 -1.03
N CYS A 22 -1.69 -10.20 -1.07
CA CYS A 22 -0.86 -11.27 -0.49
C CYS A 22 0.06 -11.98 -1.50
N GLY A 23 -0.12 -11.75 -2.80
CA GLY A 23 0.66 -12.44 -3.83
C GLY A 23 2.06 -11.85 -4.03
N LYS A 24 3.00 -12.68 -4.50
CA LYS A 24 4.44 -12.35 -4.67
C LYS A 24 4.70 -11.03 -5.39
N TRP A 25 4.05 -10.81 -6.53
CA TRP A 25 4.26 -9.66 -7.42
C TRP A 25 3.06 -8.72 -7.49
N ARG A 26 2.21 -8.72 -6.46
CA ARG A 26 1.05 -7.84 -6.42
C ARG A 26 1.46 -6.41 -6.10
N LEU A 27 0.73 -5.47 -6.69
CA LEU A 27 0.92 -4.05 -6.53
C LEU A 27 -0.43 -3.32 -6.52
N SER A 28 -0.45 -2.14 -5.92
CA SER A 28 -1.57 -1.21 -5.94
C SER A 28 -1.08 0.17 -6.35
N LYS A 29 -1.82 0.84 -7.22
CA LYS A 29 -1.55 2.23 -7.60
C LYS A 29 -2.22 3.15 -6.57
N ALA A 30 -1.45 4.06 -5.97
CA ALA A 30 -1.89 4.91 -4.88
C ALA A 30 -1.41 6.36 -5.13
N GLY A 31 -2.22 7.14 -5.85
CA GLY A 31 -1.84 8.50 -6.25
C GLY A 31 -0.56 8.52 -7.09
N LYS A 32 0.49 9.18 -6.59
CA LYS A 32 1.82 9.26 -7.24
C LYS A 32 2.71 8.05 -6.98
N TYR A 33 2.24 7.07 -6.21
CA TYR A 33 3.01 5.91 -5.79
C TYR A 33 2.47 4.63 -6.40
N ILE A 34 3.36 3.63 -6.51
CA ILE A 34 2.99 2.23 -6.65
C ILE A 34 3.44 1.53 -5.38
N VAL A 35 2.49 0.95 -4.64
CA VAL A 35 2.78 0.14 -3.46
C VAL A 35 2.93 -1.31 -3.91
N TYR A 36 4.09 -1.92 -3.64
CA TYR A 36 4.40 -3.30 -4.00
C TYR A 36 4.40 -4.19 -2.77
N ASN A 37 3.91 -5.43 -2.91
CA ASN A 37 4.16 -6.49 -1.91
C ASN A 37 5.58 -7.07 -2.06
N ASN A 38 6.03 -7.30 -3.30
CA ASN A 38 7.41 -7.63 -3.67
C ASN A 38 8.07 -8.73 -2.78
N LEU A 39 7.50 -9.93 -2.81
CA LEU A 39 8.01 -11.07 -2.05
C LEU A 39 9.15 -11.79 -2.80
N TRP A 40 10.12 -11.03 -3.34
CA TRP A 40 11.08 -11.50 -4.33
C TRP A 40 11.83 -12.78 -3.93
N ASN A 41 12.19 -12.91 -2.64
CA ASN A 41 12.92 -14.03 -2.07
C ASN A 41 12.10 -14.90 -1.12
N GLN A 42 10.76 -14.93 -1.26
CA GLN A 42 9.92 -15.75 -0.37
C GLN A 42 10.32 -17.23 -0.35
N GLY A 43 10.95 -17.74 -1.42
CA GLY A 43 11.40 -19.13 -1.53
C GLY A 43 12.57 -19.50 -0.63
N ALA A 44 13.30 -18.51 -0.06
CA ALA A 44 14.32 -18.76 0.93
C ALA A 44 13.73 -19.09 2.32
N ALA A 45 12.49 -18.66 2.59
CA ALA A 45 11.82 -19.00 3.83
C ALA A 45 11.43 -20.48 3.85
N SER A 46 11.54 -21.12 5.01
CA SER A 46 10.98 -22.47 5.21
C SER A 46 9.45 -22.43 5.28
N SER A 47 8.89 -21.33 5.80
CA SER A 47 7.46 -21.06 5.80
C SER A 47 7.19 -19.57 6.00
N GLY A 48 5.98 -19.13 5.68
CA GLY A 48 5.54 -17.77 5.92
C GLY A 48 4.58 -17.22 4.86
N SER A 49 4.09 -16.02 5.12
CA SER A 49 3.24 -15.26 4.20
C SER A 49 3.36 -13.77 4.50
N GLN A 50 2.95 -12.94 3.55
CA GLN A 50 2.93 -11.50 3.71
C GLN A 50 1.86 -10.87 2.82
N CYS A 51 1.12 -9.92 3.40
CA CYS A 51 0.10 -9.13 2.73
C CYS A 51 0.39 -7.64 2.90
N THR A 52 0.15 -6.85 1.85
CA THR A 52 0.36 -5.39 1.84
C THR A 52 -0.90 -4.70 1.35
N GLY A 53 -1.34 -3.65 2.06
CA GLY A 53 -2.55 -2.88 1.76
C GLY A 53 -2.27 -1.39 1.65
N VAL A 54 -3.17 -0.66 0.98
CA VAL A 54 -3.15 0.82 0.91
C VAL A 54 -4.31 1.35 1.72
N ASP A 55 -4.02 2.21 2.70
CA ASP A 55 -5.01 2.79 3.60
C ASP A 55 -5.59 4.09 3.02
N SER A 56 -4.72 4.96 2.47
CA SER A 56 -5.15 6.19 1.81
C SER A 56 -4.06 6.77 0.89
N ALA A 57 -4.47 7.62 -0.05
CA ALA A 57 -3.56 8.41 -0.88
C ALA A 57 -4.13 9.81 -1.10
N SER A 58 -3.32 10.84 -0.80
CA SER A 58 -3.72 12.24 -0.96
C SER A 58 -2.50 13.11 -1.29
N GLY A 59 -2.56 13.86 -2.39
CA GLY A 59 -1.47 14.74 -2.82
C GLY A 59 -0.15 14.01 -3.06
N SER A 60 0.85 14.28 -2.22
CA SER A 60 2.16 13.62 -2.19
C SER A 60 2.33 12.67 -1.00
N THR A 61 1.24 12.26 -0.35
CA THR A 61 1.25 11.40 0.82
C THR A 61 0.49 10.11 0.54
N VAL A 62 1.06 8.98 0.97
CA VAL A 62 0.42 7.67 0.94
C VAL A 62 0.52 7.03 2.32
N ALA A 63 -0.60 6.50 2.82
CA ALA A 63 -0.65 5.64 3.99
C ALA A 63 -0.88 4.21 3.52
N TRP A 64 -0.06 3.28 4.01
CA TRP A 64 -0.09 1.88 3.63
C TRP A 64 0.49 1.04 4.76
N HIS A 65 0.18 -0.25 4.73
CA HIS A 65 0.63 -1.19 5.74
C HIS A 65 1.12 -2.50 5.10
N THR A 66 1.89 -3.25 5.86
CA THR A 66 2.28 -4.63 5.52
C THR A 66 2.25 -5.47 6.78
N SER A 67 1.76 -6.70 6.67
CA SER A 67 1.76 -7.69 7.75
C SER A 67 2.40 -8.97 7.23
N TYR A 68 3.27 -9.57 8.02
CA TYR A 68 4.07 -10.73 7.60
C TYR A 68 4.33 -11.72 8.74
N SER A 69 4.59 -12.96 8.35
CA SER A 69 5.20 -13.98 9.18
C SER A 69 6.18 -14.76 8.31
N TRP A 70 7.44 -14.88 8.74
CA TRP A 70 8.48 -15.60 7.99
C TRP A 70 9.31 -16.46 8.93
N SER A 71 9.72 -17.64 8.47
CA SER A 71 10.62 -18.56 9.18
C SER A 71 11.71 -19.08 8.25
N GLY A 72 12.84 -19.51 8.82
CA GLY A 72 13.99 -20.03 8.07
C GLY A 72 14.86 -18.96 7.38
N ALA A 73 16.02 -19.41 6.89
CA ALA A 73 17.05 -18.58 6.26
C ALA A 73 17.32 -17.26 7.02
N PRO A 74 17.90 -17.33 8.25
CA PRO A 74 17.97 -16.19 9.17
C PRO A 74 18.81 -15.01 8.66
N THR A 75 19.65 -15.22 7.65
CA THR A 75 20.52 -14.21 7.05
C THR A 75 20.00 -13.67 5.71
N GLU A 76 18.83 -14.13 5.26
CA GLU A 76 18.29 -13.76 3.95
C GLU A 76 17.04 -12.89 4.07
N VAL A 77 17.03 -11.77 3.36
CA VAL A 77 15.83 -10.95 3.17
C VAL A 77 14.78 -11.76 2.43
N LYS A 78 13.49 -11.67 2.83
CA LYS A 78 12.38 -12.42 2.21
C LYS A 78 11.59 -11.61 1.19
N SER A 79 11.43 -10.32 1.45
CA SER A 79 10.59 -9.42 0.66
C SER A 79 11.12 -7.98 0.77
N TYR A 80 10.57 -7.09 -0.06
CA TYR A 80 10.81 -5.65 0.06
C TYR A 80 9.53 -4.89 -0.33
N SER A 81 8.50 -4.97 0.52
CA SER A 81 7.30 -4.13 0.36
C SER A 81 7.70 -2.66 0.43
N ASN A 82 7.24 -1.86 -0.53
CA ASN A 82 7.63 -0.46 -0.62
C ASN A 82 6.59 0.38 -1.37
N ALA A 83 6.58 1.68 -1.11
CA ALA A 83 5.86 2.67 -1.89
C ALA A 83 6.83 3.38 -2.85
N ALA A 84 6.82 2.98 -4.12
CA ALA A 84 7.68 3.54 -5.15
C ALA A 84 7.06 4.80 -5.74
N LEU A 85 7.77 5.93 -5.67
CA LEU A 85 7.37 7.16 -6.35
C LEU A 85 7.40 6.94 -7.88
N VAL A 86 6.34 7.33 -8.57
CA VAL A 86 6.29 7.40 -10.03
C VAL A 86 6.70 8.80 -10.46
N PHE A 87 7.84 8.92 -11.15
CA PHE A 87 8.37 10.19 -11.61
C PHE A 87 9.13 10.04 -12.93
N SER A 88 9.26 11.13 -13.67
CA SER A 88 10.12 11.18 -14.86
C SER A 88 11.58 11.20 -14.44
N LYS A 89 12.36 10.23 -14.94
CA LYS A 89 13.79 10.09 -14.65
C LYS A 89 14.53 11.41 -14.90
N LYS A 90 15.41 11.78 -13.97
CA LYS A 90 16.21 13.02 -14.02
C LYS A 90 17.65 12.73 -13.67
N GLN A 91 18.60 13.34 -14.38
CA GLN A 91 20.01 13.29 -13.98
C GLN A 91 20.17 13.97 -12.61
N ILE A 92 20.99 13.37 -11.73
CA ILE A 92 21.19 13.83 -10.35
C ILE A 92 21.62 15.30 -10.32
N LYS A 93 22.54 15.71 -11.20
CA LYS A 93 23.00 17.11 -11.32
C LYS A 93 21.89 18.15 -11.58
N ASN A 94 20.73 17.71 -12.06
CA ASN A 94 19.59 18.58 -12.35
C ASN A 94 18.51 18.54 -11.26
N ILE A 95 18.67 17.73 -10.20
CA ILE A 95 17.72 17.64 -9.08
C ILE A 95 18.03 18.77 -8.09
N LYS A 96 17.04 19.61 -7.79
CA LYS A 96 17.18 20.71 -6.82
C LYS A 96 17.00 20.24 -5.38
N SER A 97 16.05 19.34 -5.16
CA SER A 97 15.72 18.77 -3.85
C SER A 97 14.93 17.47 -4.01
N ILE A 98 14.96 16.62 -2.99
CA ILE A 98 14.11 15.43 -2.83
C ILE A 98 13.52 15.48 -1.41
N PRO A 99 12.52 16.34 -1.16
CA PRO A 99 11.83 16.35 0.12
C PRO A 99 11.02 15.05 0.29
N THR A 100 11.04 14.49 1.50
CA THR A 100 10.34 13.25 1.87
C THR A 100 9.69 13.37 3.24
#